data_AF-R6A7C2-F1
#
_entry.id   AF-R6A7C2-F1
#
_cell.length_a   1.000
_cell.length_b   1.000
_cell.length_c   1.000
_cell.angle_alpha   90.00
_cell.angle_beta   90.00
_cell.angle_gamma   90.00
#
_symmetry.space_group_name_H-M   'P 1'
#
loop_
_entity.id
_entity.type
_entity.pdbx_description
1 polymer ?
#
loop_
_entity_poly.entity_id
_entity_poly.type
_entity_poly.pdbx_seq_one_letter_code
_entity_poly.pdbx_strand_id
1 'polypeptide(L)'
;MRFLKMSNLKAFWNSQTMFAKVVMVITLPIFAIVAGIEHLIAKITGTTYNEVNIIVYYLVIPLSWTIMLDYITRMPFLTPLFLLAWIVFVWKDKMDFRTRCDLAFKKSVDFLLWFQKIGWNYIVSSVIICVVIPILVYIELIYAIINLNL
;
A
#
# COMPACT_ATOMS: atom_id res chain seq x y z
N MET A 1 24.47 -11.86 -7.19
CA MET A 1 24.17 -10.50 -7.69
C MET A 1 24.79 -10.35 -9.07
N ARG A 2 24.02 -10.52 -10.15
CA ARG A 2 24.52 -10.38 -11.53
C ARG A 2 24.61 -8.88 -11.83
N PHE A 3 25.81 -8.33 -11.97
CA PHE A 3 26.00 -6.95 -12.43
C PHE A 3 25.30 -6.79 -13.79
N LEU A 4 24.17 -6.09 -13.81
CA LEU A 4 23.55 -5.63 -15.05
C LEU A 4 24.54 -4.68 -15.71
N LYS A 5 25.11 -5.07 -16.87
CA LYS A 5 25.93 -4.17 -17.68
C LYS A 5 25.11 -2.90 -17.98
N MET A 6 25.73 -1.73 -17.83
CA MET A 6 25.13 -0.42 -18.19
C MET A 6 24.51 -0.42 -19.60
N SER A 7 25.06 -1.21 -20.54
CA SER A 7 24.51 -1.41 -21.88
C SER A 7 23.08 -1.96 -21.86
N ASN A 8 22.76 -2.87 -20.95
CA ASN A 8 21.46 -3.52 -20.87
C ASN A 8 20.40 -2.60 -20.26
N LEU A 9 20.79 -1.77 -19.29
CA LEU A 9 19.93 -0.74 -18.72
C LEU A 9 19.61 0.35 -19.75
N LYS A 10 20.62 0.78 -20.53
CA LYS A 10 20.42 1.77 -21.60
C LYS A 10 19.52 1.23 -22.71
N ALA A 11 19.68 -0.04 -23.08
CA ALA A 11 18.82 -0.71 -24.05
C ALA A 11 17.37 -0.85 -23.54
N PHE A 12 17.17 -1.30 -22.29
CA PHE A 12 15.85 -1.38 -21.66
C PHE A 12 15.18 -0.01 -21.57
N TRP A 13 15.90 1.02 -21.13
CA TRP A 13 15.37 2.37 -21.09
C TRP A 13 14.92 2.85 -22.47
N ASN A 14 15.73 2.60 -23.50
CA ASN A 14 15.43 3.03 -24.85
C ASN A 14 14.24 2.29 -25.49
N SER A 15 13.94 1.04 -25.06
CA SER A 15 12.78 0.29 -25.57
C SER A 15 11.44 0.71 -24.98
N GLN A 16 11.43 1.55 -23.93
CA GLN A 16 10.21 2.03 -23.29
C GLN A 16 9.62 3.23 -24.03
N THR A 17 8.29 3.32 -24.02
CA THR A 17 7.56 4.50 -24.53
C THR A 17 7.88 5.74 -23.70
N MET A 18 7.71 6.93 -24.29
CA MET A 18 7.93 8.20 -23.58
C MET A 18 7.04 8.31 -22.34
N PHE A 19 5.79 7.87 -22.43
CA PHE A 19 4.86 7.82 -21.30
C PHE A 19 5.38 6.93 -20.17
N ALA A 20 5.82 5.70 -20.48
CA ALA A 20 6.36 4.78 -19.48
C ALA A 20 7.60 5.34 -18.78
N LYS A 21 8.47 6.05 -19.51
CA LYS A 21 9.63 6.74 -18.92
C LYS A 21 9.20 7.82 -17.92
N VAL A 22 8.28 8.68 -18.32
CA VAL A 22 7.76 9.76 -17.45
C VAL A 22 7.16 9.18 -16.18
N VAL A 23 6.29 8.16 -16.31
CA VAL A 23 5.68 7.48 -15.17
C VAL A 23 6.76 6.91 -14.25
N MET A 24 7.75 6.20 -14.78
CA MET A 24 8.82 5.62 -13.96
C MET A 24 9.66 6.67 -13.22
N VAL A 25 9.99 7.80 -13.87
CA VAL A 25 10.74 8.90 -13.24
C VAL A 25 9.99 9.47 -12.04
N ILE A 26 8.66 9.51 -12.11
CA ILE A 26 7.82 10.02 -11.02
C ILE A 26 7.61 8.95 -9.95
N THR A 27 7.29 7.72 -10.32
CA THR A 27 6.93 6.67 -9.35
C THR A 27 8.13 6.14 -8.58
N LEU A 28 9.31 6.05 -9.18
CA LEU A 28 10.49 5.50 -8.54
C LEU A 28 10.92 6.22 -7.25
N PRO A 29 11.04 7.57 -7.21
CA PRO A 29 11.40 8.27 -5.98
C PRO A 29 10.31 8.14 -4.91
N ILE A 30 9.03 8.21 -5.30
CA ILE A 30 7.90 8.03 -4.37
C ILE A 30 7.98 6.66 -3.71
N PHE A 31 8.12 5.60 -4.53
CA PHE A 31 8.27 4.24 -4.03
C PHE A 31 9.47 4.11 -3.09
N ALA A 32 10.63 4.66 -3.45
CA ALA A 32 11.83 4.57 -2.64
C ALA A 32 11.67 5.26 -1.27
N ILE A 33 10.98 6.41 -1.23
CA ILE A 33 10.69 7.13 0.01
C ILE A 33 9.74 6.30 0.89
N VAL A 34 8.61 5.85 0.32
CA VAL A 34 7.59 5.11 1.07
C VAL A 34 8.15 3.79 1.61
N ALA A 35 8.78 2.98 0.75
CA ALA A 35 9.42 1.74 1.17
C ALA A 35 10.56 2.00 2.17
N GLY A 36 11.31 3.09 1.99
CA GLY A 36 12.36 3.52 2.92
C GLY A 36 11.82 3.84 4.31
N ILE A 37 10.69 4.55 4.39
CA ILE A 37 9.99 4.86 5.65
C ILE A 37 9.51 3.58 6.31
N GLU A 38 8.88 2.66 5.56
CA GLU A 38 8.43 1.36 6.09
C GLU A 38 9.60 0.52 6.63
N HIS A 39 10.72 0.47 5.92
CA HIS A 39 11.94 -0.18 6.39
C HIS A 39 12.53 0.48 7.64
N LEU A 40 12.46 1.81 7.73
CA LEU A 40 12.92 2.55 8.91
C LEU A 40 12.04 2.22 10.12
N ILE A 41 10.72 2.23 9.96
CA ILE A 41 9.77 1.84 11.01
C ILE A 41 10.09 0.43 11.46
N ALA A 42 10.21 -0.53 10.53
CA ALA A 42 10.51 -1.93 10.82
C ALA A 42 11.80 -2.08 11.66
N LYS A 43 12.84 -1.31 11.31
CA LYS A 43 14.10 -1.30 12.04
C LYS A 43 13.94 -0.77 13.48
N ILE A 44 13.16 0.30 13.67
CA ILE A 44 12.95 0.92 14.98
C ILE A 44 12.10 0.04 15.88
N THR A 45 11.07 -0.62 15.34
CA THR A 45 10.13 -1.46 16.09
C THR A 45 10.62 -2.90 16.28
N GLY A 46 11.71 -3.29 15.62
CA GLY A 46 12.18 -4.68 15.61
C GLY A 46 11.26 -5.64 14.83
N THR A 47 10.39 -5.10 13.98
CA THR A 47 9.49 -5.88 13.11
C THR A 47 10.09 -6.02 11.72
N THR A 48 9.43 -6.79 10.86
CA THR A 48 9.78 -6.91 9.44
C THR A 48 9.10 -5.82 8.61
N TYR A 49 9.66 -5.57 7.43
CA TYR A 49 9.04 -4.72 6.41
C TYR A 49 7.62 -5.19 6.06
N ASN A 50 7.42 -6.51 5.92
CA ASN A 50 6.13 -7.10 5.57
C ASN A 50 5.08 -6.83 6.67
N GLU A 51 5.46 -6.98 7.94
CA GLU A 51 4.59 -6.66 9.07
C GLU A 51 4.18 -5.19 9.06
N VAL A 52 5.14 -4.27 8.85
CA VAL A 52 4.84 -2.83 8.77
C VAL A 52 3.90 -2.53 7.60
N ASN A 53 4.17 -3.10 6.42
CA ASN A 53 3.35 -2.90 5.23
C ASN A 53 1.90 -3.38 5.47
N ILE A 54 1.72 -4.57 6.05
CA ILE A 54 0.40 -5.10 6.39
C ILE A 54 -0.30 -4.23 7.45
N ILE A 55 0.39 -3.82 8.51
CA ILE A 55 -0.20 -2.94 9.52
C ILE A 55 -0.62 -1.60 8.91
N VAL A 56 0.24 -0.95 8.13
CA VAL A 56 -0.05 0.39 7.58
C VAL A 56 -1.22 0.34 6.59
N TYR A 57 -1.14 -0.53 5.58
CA TYR A 57 -2.11 -0.52 4.48
C TYR A 57 -3.37 -1.33 4.72
N TYR A 58 -3.35 -2.30 5.64
CA TYR A 58 -4.52 -3.11 5.93
C TYR A 58 -5.16 -2.78 7.28
N LEU A 59 -4.45 -2.16 8.23
CA LEU A 59 -5.02 -1.74 9.53
C LEU A 59 -5.15 -0.22 9.62
N VAL A 60 -4.05 0.51 9.66
CA VAL A 60 -4.04 1.94 10.04
C VAL A 60 -4.81 2.79 9.05
N ILE A 61 -4.48 2.71 7.77
CA ILE A 61 -5.14 3.51 6.73
C ILE A 61 -6.63 3.16 6.65
N PRO A 62 -7.05 1.89 6.48
CA PRO A 62 -8.48 1.58 6.40
C PRO A 62 -9.25 1.88 7.69
N LEU A 63 -8.66 1.66 8.88
CA LEU A 63 -9.29 2.01 10.15
C LEU A 63 -9.61 3.52 10.24
N SER A 64 -8.71 4.37 9.76
CA SER A 64 -8.98 5.81 9.72
C SER A 64 -10.18 6.15 8.82
N TRP A 65 -10.33 5.43 7.70
CA TRP A 65 -11.48 5.59 6.81
C TRP A 65 -12.77 5.14 7.46
N THR A 66 -12.76 4.01 8.19
CA THR A 66 -13.97 3.56 8.89
C THR A 66 -14.42 4.55 9.95
N ILE A 67 -13.48 5.18 10.65
CA ILE A 67 -13.78 6.23 11.63
C ILE A 67 -14.41 7.44 10.95
N MET A 68 -13.84 7.91 9.84
CA MET A 68 -14.39 9.01 9.04
C MET A 68 -15.79 8.69 8.51
N LEU A 69 -16.00 7.46 8.03
CA LEU A 69 -17.29 7.00 7.51
C LEU A 69 -18.36 6.87 8.61
N ASP A 70 -18.01 6.35 9.79
CA ASP A 70 -18.93 6.32 10.93
C ASP A 70 -19.34 7.74 11.34
N TYR A 71 -18.41 8.69 11.30
CA TYR A 71 -18.69 10.10 11.54
C TYR A 71 -19.64 10.70 10.48
N ILE A 72 -19.34 10.47 9.19
CA ILE A 72 -20.16 10.97 8.06
C ILE A 72 -21.58 10.39 8.10
N THR A 73 -21.70 9.09 8.33
CA THR A 73 -22.98 8.36 8.30
C THR A 73 -23.78 8.45 9.60
N ARG A 74 -23.15 8.94 10.68
CA ARG A 74 -23.71 8.94 12.05
C ARG A 74 -24.06 7.53 12.56
N MET A 75 -23.44 6.50 11.99
CA MET A 75 -23.66 5.10 12.34
C MET A 75 -22.34 4.50 12.86
N PRO A 76 -22.18 4.26 14.18
CA PRO A 76 -20.91 3.82 14.75
C PRO A 76 -20.70 2.30 14.64
N PHE A 77 -20.90 1.73 13.44
CA PHE A 77 -20.85 0.28 13.23
C PHE A 77 -19.66 -0.17 12.38
N LEU A 78 -19.14 0.66 11.48
CA LEU A 78 -18.10 0.25 10.56
C LEU A 78 -16.76 0.06 11.26
N THR A 79 -16.38 0.96 12.15
CA THR A 79 -15.14 0.87 12.94
C THR A 79 -15.11 -0.37 13.83
N PRO A 80 -16.12 -0.65 14.69
CA PRO A 80 -16.09 -1.86 15.51
C PRO A 80 -16.15 -3.14 14.67
N LEU A 81 -16.91 -3.17 13.57
CA LEU A 81 -16.94 -4.32 12.66
C LEU A 81 -15.56 -4.57 12.02
N PHE A 82 -14.87 -3.52 11.62
CA PHE A 82 -13.54 -3.60 11.05
C PHE A 82 -12.50 -4.09 12.07
N LEU A 83 -12.56 -3.60 13.31
CA LEU A 83 -11.71 -4.08 14.40
C LEU A 83 -11.98 -5.55 14.74
N LEU A 84 -13.25 -5.97 14.73
CA LEU A 84 -13.62 -7.38 14.89
C LEU A 84 -13.04 -8.25 13.76
N ALA A 85 -13.08 -7.77 12.51
CA ALA A 85 -12.45 -8.47 11.39
C ALA A 85 -10.94 -8.61 11.58
N TRP A 86 -10.27 -7.59 12.13
CA TRP A 86 -8.85 -7.64 12.46
C TRP A 86 -8.51 -8.59 13.61
N ILE A 87 -9.35 -8.60 14.64
CA ILE A 87 -9.31 -9.57 15.75
C ILE A 87 -9.39 -11.00 15.20
N VAL A 88 -10.33 -11.27 14.31
CA VAL A 88 -10.44 -12.56 13.62
C VAL A 88 -9.20 -12.82 12.77
N PHE A 89 -8.71 -11.85 12.02
CA PHE A 89 -7.47 -12.01 11.23
C PHE A 89 -6.29 -12.45 12.10
N VAL A 90 -6.12 -11.87 13.28
CA VAL A 90 -5.02 -12.20 14.21
C VAL A 90 -5.17 -13.58 14.84
N TRP A 91 -6.39 -13.96 15.29
CA TRP A 91 -6.62 -15.17 16.09
C TRP A 91 -7.31 -16.35 15.37
N LYS A 92 -7.62 -16.23 14.07
CA LYS A 92 -8.33 -17.27 13.33
C LYS A 92 -7.65 -18.64 13.35
N ASP A 93 -6.32 -18.68 13.41
CA ASP A 93 -5.54 -19.92 13.39
C ASP A 93 -4.30 -19.81 14.29
N LYS A 94 -3.56 -20.92 14.46
CA LYS A 94 -2.39 -21.02 15.35
C LYS A 94 -1.10 -20.42 14.76
N MET A 95 -1.17 -19.74 13.62
CA MET A 95 -0.02 -19.12 12.98
C MET A 95 0.42 -17.88 13.75
N ASP A 96 1.72 -17.72 13.91
CA ASP A 96 2.30 -16.50 14.45
C ASP A 96 2.05 -15.31 13.52
N PHE A 97 1.98 -14.11 14.13
CA PHE A 97 1.63 -12.88 13.42
C PHE A 97 2.57 -12.60 12.24
N ARG A 98 3.86 -12.91 12.39
CA ARG A 98 4.88 -12.68 11.35
C ARG A 98 4.63 -13.54 10.13
N THR A 99 4.48 -14.87 10.30
CA THR A 99 4.18 -15.77 9.17
C THR A 99 2.88 -15.37 8.47
N ARG A 100 1.88 -14.91 9.24
CA ARG A 100 0.62 -14.40 8.67
C ARG A 100 0.84 -13.15 7.82
N CYS A 101 1.61 -12.19 8.30
CA CYS A 101 1.98 -10.99 7.56
C CYS A 101 2.78 -11.34 6.30
N ASP A 102 3.71 -12.29 6.37
CA ASP A 102 4.48 -12.73 5.20
C ASP A 102 3.58 -13.34 4.11
N LEU A 103 2.59 -14.14 4.50
CA LEU A 103 1.60 -14.70 3.56
C LEU A 103 0.67 -13.62 2.98
N ALA A 104 0.18 -12.70 3.81
CA ALA A 104 -0.67 -11.59 3.36
C ALA A 104 0.11 -10.65 2.42
N PHE A 105 1.36 -10.36 2.76
CA PHE A 105 2.24 -9.53 1.94
C PHE A 105 2.53 -10.21 0.60
N LYS A 106 2.83 -11.52 0.60
CA LYS A 106 3.00 -12.27 -0.66
C LYS A 106 1.77 -12.17 -1.57
N LYS A 107 0.57 -12.33 -1.03
CA LYS A 107 -0.68 -12.16 -1.79
C LYS A 107 -0.83 -10.73 -2.33
N SER A 108 -0.39 -9.73 -1.55
CA SER A 108 -0.38 -8.33 -1.97
C SER A 108 0.58 -8.10 -3.13
N VAL A 109 1.78 -8.68 -3.07
CA VAL A 109 2.75 -8.65 -4.19
C VAL A 109 2.18 -9.33 -5.43
N ASP A 110 1.56 -10.50 -5.29
CA ASP A 110 0.92 -11.21 -6.40
C ASP A 110 -0.20 -10.36 -7.04
N PHE A 111 -0.99 -9.66 -6.21
CA PHE A 111 -2.00 -8.69 -6.68
C PHE A 111 -1.38 -7.50 -7.43
N LEU A 112 -0.30 -6.91 -6.91
CA LEU A 112 0.38 -5.79 -7.57
C LEU A 112 1.03 -6.21 -8.89
N LEU A 113 1.59 -7.41 -8.95
CA LEU A 113 2.17 -8.01 -10.16
C LEU A 113 1.10 -8.42 -11.18
N TRP A 114 -0.14 -8.68 -10.76
CA TRP A 114 -1.23 -8.98 -11.69
C TRP A 114 -1.46 -7.83 -12.70
N PHE A 115 -1.21 -6.57 -12.31
CA PHE A 115 -1.28 -5.42 -13.19
C PHE A 115 -0.18 -5.37 -14.28
N GLN A 116 0.80 -6.28 -14.26
CA GLN A 116 1.69 -6.48 -15.40
C GLN A 116 0.95 -6.84 -16.68
N LYS A 117 -0.24 -7.46 -16.56
CA LYS A 117 -1.12 -7.74 -17.70
C LYS A 117 -1.58 -6.49 -18.45
N ILE A 118 -1.65 -5.35 -17.77
CA ILE A 118 -2.01 -4.04 -18.36
C ILE A 118 -0.78 -3.14 -18.54
N GLY A 119 0.43 -3.70 -18.42
CA GLY A 119 1.69 -2.98 -18.67
C GLY A 119 2.27 -2.24 -17.46
N TRP A 120 1.71 -2.39 -16.26
CA TRP A 120 2.28 -1.78 -15.04
C TRP A 120 3.34 -2.69 -14.43
N ASN A 121 4.46 -2.10 -14.00
CA ASN A 121 5.43 -2.83 -13.20
C ASN A 121 5.10 -2.71 -11.70
N TYR A 122 5.77 -3.50 -10.87
CA TYR A 122 5.56 -3.51 -9.42
C TYR A 122 5.63 -2.11 -8.78
N ILE A 123 6.63 -1.30 -9.15
CA ILE A 123 6.83 0.05 -8.59
C ILE A 123 5.64 0.95 -8.92
N VAL A 124 5.19 0.94 -10.18
CA VAL A 124 4.03 1.73 -10.63
C VAL A 124 2.77 1.28 -9.91
N SER A 125 2.50 -0.03 -9.88
CA SER A 125 1.35 -0.59 -9.15
C SER A 125 1.38 -0.22 -7.67
N SER A 126 2.54 -0.36 -7.01
CA SER A 126 2.70 0.01 -5.60
C SER A 126 2.39 1.49 -5.35
N VAL A 127 2.92 2.42 -6.16
CA VAL A 127 2.65 3.85 -5.95
C VAL A 127 1.18 4.17 -6.18
N ILE A 128 0.55 3.60 -7.21
CA ILE A 128 -0.87 3.85 -7.48
C ILE A 128 -1.73 3.32 -6.32
N ILE A 129 -1.54 2.06 -5.93
CA ILE A 129 -2.40 1.40 -4.95
C ILE A 129 -2.12 1.87 -3.52
N CYS A 130 -0.86 2.08 -3.13
CA CYS A 130 -0.48 2.39 -1.76
C CYS A 130 -0.38 3.90 -1.47
N VAL A 131 -0.35 4.75 -2.51
CA VAL A 131 -0.21 6.20 -2.32
C VAL A 131 -1.36 6.95 -2.98
N VAL A 132 -1.54 6.79 -4.30
CA VAL A 132 -2.52 7.59 -5.05
C VAL A 132 -3.95 7.28 -4.59
N ILE A 133 -4.34 6.01 -4.55
CA ILE A 133 -5.70 5.61 -4.13
C ILE A 133 -5.98 6.07 -2.69
N PRO A 134 -5.12 5.82 -1.68
CA PRO A 134 -5.36 6.31 -0.34
C PRO A 134 -5.53 7.82 -0.25
N ILE A 135 -4.70 8.60 -0.96
CA ILE A 135 -4.81 10.06 -0.99
C ILE A 135 -6.17 10.48 -1.56
N LEU A 136 -6.60 9.87 -2.68
CA LEU A 136 -7.91 10.17 -3.27
C LEU A 136 -9.06 9.86 -2.32
N VAL A 137 -9.01 8.71 -1.63
CA VAL A 137 -10.03 8.35 -0.63
C VAL A 137 -10.07 9.36 0.52
N TYR A 138 -8.91 9.79 1.03
CA TYR A 138 -8.87 10.82 2.08
C TYR A 138 -9.44 12.16 1.60
N ILE A 139 -9.15 12.59 0.36
CA ILE A 139 -9.70 13.83 -0.21
C ILE A 139 -11.22 13.78 -0.20
N GLU A 140 -11.82 12.71 -0.70
CA GLU A 140 -13.28 12.53 -0.75
C GLU A 140 -13.91 12.50 0.65
N LEU A 141 -13.32 11.75 1.58
CA LEU A 141 -13.83 11.66 2.95
C LEU A 141 -13.74 13.00 3.70
N ILE A 142 -12.62 13.71 3.56
CA ILE A 142 -12.44 15.04 4.19
C ILE A 142 -13.42 16.05 3.57
N TYR A 143 -13.57 16.05 2.24
CA TYR A 143 -14.51 16.92 1.56
C TYR A 143 -15.96 16.68 2.04
N ALA A 144 -16.38 15.41 2.18
CA ALA A 144 -17.68 15.06 2.74
C ALA A 144 -17.85 15.56 4.18
N ILE A 145 -16.83 15.41 5.03
CA ILE A 145 -16.85 15.91 6.42
C ILE A 145 -17.00 17.43 6.46
N ILE A 146 -16.28 18.17 5.61
CA ILE A 146 -16.37 19.63 5.56
C ILE A 146 -17.78 20.06 5.15
N ASN A 147 -18.35 19.46 4.10
CA ASN A 147 -19.70 19.78 3.63
C ASN A 147 -20.81 19.45 4.64
N LEU A 148 -20.60 18.49 5.54
CA LEU A 148 -21.56 18.19 6.61
C LEU A 148 -21.54 19.22 7.74
N ASN A 149 -20.48 20.03 7.85
CA ASN A 149 -20.29 21.01 8.92
C ASN A 149 -20.46 22.47 8.45
N LEU A 150 -20.71 22.68 7.15
CA LEU A 150 -21.07 23.97 6.55
C LEU A 150 -22.60 24.07 6.41
#